data_AF-A0A4Q7JDK6-F1
#
_entry.id   AF-A0A4Q7JDK6-F1
#
_cell.length_a   1.000
_cell.length_b   1.000
_cell.length_c   1.000
_cell.angle_alpha   90.00
_cell.angle_beta   90.00
_cell.angle_gamma   90.00
#
_symmetry.space_group_name_H-M   'P 1'
#
loop_
_entity.id
_entity.type
_entity.pdbx_description
1 polymer ?
#
loop_
_entity_poly.entity_id
_entity_poly.type
_entity_poly.pdbx_seq_one_letter_code
_entity_poly.pdbx_strand_id
1 'polypeptide(L)'
;MDPGKALSAAKAVHGMLNGQSAVESEHPTRPDGHRIALPDFEPPRVDMVATLVQRRSHYTYADKPLQLDALSTLFRFALGVQRFVQAYGVEDHPLGMAPSAGGLRCLTAYAIVTSAAGLAPGVYRYESVSHELVEVTQEPPAEELAKAYLQPEFAARAPVTLALTTRLDLAFAKYPLRHYRTLHVDAGIAVQNLYLIATALKLAGCAVAGFDDNVLSELLKLPDAEIPTMLFAVGHAV
;
A
#
# COMPACT_ATOMS: atom_id res chain seq x y z
N MET A 1 -6.64 -27.21 10.93
CA MET A 1 -7.91 -27.14 10.18
C MET A 1 -8.05 -28.41 9.36
N ASP A 2 -9.21 -29.05 9.32
CA ASP A 2 -9.46 -30.21 8.46
C ASP A 2 -9.33 -29.80 6.97
N PRO A 3 -8.42 -30.42 6.18
CA PRO A 3 -8.19 -30.06 4.78
C PRO A 3 -9.45 -30.10 3.91
N GLY A 4 -10.38 -31.01 4.20
CA GLY A 4 -11.65 -31.11 3.47
C GLY A 4 -12.55 -29.90 3.71
N LYS A 5 -12.59 -29.39 4.95
CA LYS A 5 -13.35 -28.18 5.30
C LYS A 5 -12.73 -26.93 4.69
N ALA A 6 -11.39 -26.83 4.68
CA ALA A 6 -10.67 -25.71 4.08
C ALA A 6 -10.95 -25.59 2.57
N LEU A 7 -10.90 -26.71 1.85
CA LEU A 7 -11.17 -26.72 0.41
C LEU A 7 -12.63 -26.33 0.09
N SER A 8 -13.58 -26.81 0.89
CA SER A 8 -15.00 -26.47 0.73
C SER A 8 -15.23 -24.97 0.91
N ALA A 9 -14.67 -24.37 1.96
CA ALA A 9 -14.75 -22.94 2.21
C ALA A 9 -14.13 -22.11 1.08
N ALA A 10 -12.95 -22.49 0.59
CA ALA A 10 -12.29 -21.81 -0.52
C ALA A 10 -13.15 -21.84 -1.81
N LYS A 11 -13.79 -22.97 -2.12
CA LYS A 11 -14.72 -23.08 -3.25
C LYS A 11 -15.97 -22.24 -3.07
N ALA A 12 -16.50 -22.13 -1.86
CA ALA A 12 -17.64 -21.27 -1.56
C ALA A 12 -17.30 -19.79 -1.80
N VAL A 13 -16.14 -19.32 -1.33
CA VAL A 13 -15.64 -17.97 -1.64
C VAL A 13 -15.49 -17.77 -3.15
N HIS A 14 -14.84 -18.72 -3.84
CA HIS A 14 -14.70 -18.65 -5.29
C HIS A 14 -16.06 -18.55 -6.00
N GLY A 15 -17.04 -19.35 -5.58
CA GLY A 15 -18.41 -19.30 -6.09
C GLY A 15 -19.10 -17.97 -5.83
N MET A 16 -18.99 -17.44 -4.61
CA MET A 16 -19.57 -16.14 -4.22
C MET A 16 -19.04 -14.99 -5.08
N LEU A 17 -17.75 -15.00 -5.40
CA LEU A 17 -17.13 -14.00 -6.27
C LEU A 17 -17.56 -14.12 -7.75
N ASN A 18 -18.27 -15.17 -8.17
CA ASN A 18 -18.70 -15.36 -9.55
C ASN A 18 -20.22 -15.15 -9.69
N GLY A 19 -20.66 -14.36 -10.69
CA GLY A 19 -22.09 -14.25 -11.05
C GLY A 19 -22.86 -13.10 -10.43
N GLN A 20 -22.18 -12.10 -9.87
CA GLN A 20 -22.82 -10.88 -9.35
C GLN A 20 -22.71 -9.73 -10.34
N SER A 21 -23.62 -8.76 -10.25
CA SER A 21 -23.57 -7.48 -10.97
C SER A 21 -22.87 -6.41 -10.11
N ALA A 22 -22.45 -5.32 -10.74
CA ALA A 22 -22.02 -4.12 -10.02
C ALA A 22 -23.17 -3.56 -9.17
N VAL A 23 -22.84 -2.93 -8.04
CA VAL A 23 -23.81 -2.31 -7.13
C VAL A 23 -23.39 -0.86 -6.92
N GLU A 24 -24.36 0.05 -6.89
CA GLU A 24 -24.09 1.45 -6.53
C GLU A 24 -23.57 1.55 -5.09
N SER A 25 -22.60 2.43 -4.89
CA SER A 25 -22.01 2.67 -3.58
C SER A 25 -21.77 4.16 -3.40
N GLU A 26 -22.05 4.67 -2.20
CA GLU A 26 -21.66 6.02 -1.82
C GLU A 26 -20.14 6.14 -1.66
N HIS A 27 -19.61 7.32 -1.99
CA HIS A 27 -18.19 7.64 -1.87
C HIS A 27 -17.94 8.44 -0.59
N PRO A 28 -17.58 7.79 0.54
CA PRO A 28 -17.30 8.52 1.77
C PRO A 28 -16.12 9.49 1.58
N THR A 29 -16.32 10.70 2.09
CA THR A 29 -15.33 11.78 2.12
C THR A 29 -14.17 11.41 3.04
N ARG A 30 -12.94 11.73 2.61
CA ARG A 30 -11.74 11.46 3.40
C ARG A 30 -11.52 12.59 4.42
N PRO A 31 -10.99 12.29 5.62
CA PRO A 31 -10.55 13.33 6.55
C PRO A 31 -9.45 14.18 5.91
N ASP A 32 -9.52 15.49 6.11
CA ASP A 32 -8.44 16.41 5.76
C ASP A 32 -7.55 16.61 6.99
N GLY A 33 -6.24 16.51 6.79
CA GLY A 33 -5.23 16.59 7.83
C GLY A 33 -4.09 17.50 7.41
N HIS A 34 -3.12 17.72 8.29
CA HIS A 34 -1.93 18.50 7.94
C HIS A 34 -1.20 17.85 6.74
N ARG A 35 -0.82 18.68 5.76
CA ARG A 35 -0.21 18.23 4.51
C ARG A 35 1.29 18.50 4.52
N ILE A 36 2.05 17.50 4.08
CA ILE A 36 3.50 17.54 4.02
C ILE A 36 3.89 17.22 2.58
N ALA A 37 4.47 18.21 1.88
CA ALA A 37 4.98 18.01 0.53
C ALA A 37 6.14 17.01 0.55
N LEU A 38 6.07 16.01 -0.34
CA LEU A 38 7.20 15.12 -0.55
C LEU A 38 8.16 15.73 -1.58
N PRO A 39 9.46 15.73 -1.30
CA PRO A 39 10.46 16.25 -2.22
C PRO A 39 10.63 15.33 -3.44
N ASP A 40 10.72 15.89 -4.64
CA ASP A 40 11.06 15.13 -5.84
C ASP A 40 12.54 14.72 -5.81
N PHE A 41 12.78 13.41 -5.81
CA PHE A 41 14.11 12.83 -5.88
C PHE A 41 14.20 11.83 -7.02
N GLU A 42 15.29 11.91 -7.79
CA GLU A 42 15.60 10.90 -8.79
C GLU A 42 16.30 9.71 -8.13
N PRO A 43 15.75 8.49 -8.23
CA PRO A 43 16.45 7.30 -7.78
C PRO A 43 17.73 7.09 -8.61
N PRO A 44 18.73 6.39 -8.05
CA PRO A 44 19.89 5.97 -8.82
C PRO A 44 19.49 5.21 -10.08
N ARG A 45 20.14 5.50 -11.20
CA ARG A 45 19.98 4.71 -12.43
C ARG A 45 20.64 3.35 -12.23
N VAL A 46 19.82 2.30 -12.22
CA VAL A 46 20.25 0.92 -12.04
C VAL A 46 19.76 0.06 -13.21
N ASP A 47 20.47 -1.04 -13.47
CA ASP A 47 20.05 -2.01 -14.48
C ASP A 47 18.84 -2.81 -13.98
N MET A 48 17.76 -2.81 -14.76
CA MET A 48 16.49 -3.44 -14.37
C MET A 48 16.63 -4.96 -14.14
N VAL A 49 17.37 -5.65 -15.01
CA VAL A 49 17.54 -7.11 -14.90
C VAL A 49 18.37 -7.46 -13.68
N ALA A 50 19.44 -6.71 -13.42
CA ALA A 50 20.25 -6.86 -12.21
C ALA A 50 19.42 -6.59 -10.95
N THR A 51 18.59 -5.54 -10.93
CA THR A 51 17.69 -5.25 -9.80
C THR A 51 16.72 -6.41 -9.56
N LEU A 52 16.11 -6.97 -10.60
CA LEU A 52 15.23 -8.14 -10.49
C LEU A 52 15.96 -9.35 -9.90
N VAL A 53 17.20 -9.62 -10.33
CA VAL A 53 18.02 -10.73 -9.84
C VAL A 53 18.47 -10.51 -8.39
N GLN A 54 18.77 -9.27 -8.00
CA GLN A 54 19.25 -8.91 -6.65
C GLN A 54 18.12 -8.79 -5.63
N ARG A 55 16.89 -8.49 -6.06
CA ARG A 55 15.74 -8.26 -5.18
C ARG A 55 15.54 -9.45 -4.24
N ARG A 56 15.52 -9.18 -2.93
CA ARG A 56 15.22 -10.14 -1.87
C ARG A 56 14.27 -9.52 -0.85
N SER A 57 13.56 -10.38 -0.14
CA SER A 57 12.81 -9.99 1.05
C SER A 57 13.77 -9.93 2.22
N HIS A 58 13.97 -8.74 2.77
CA HIS A 58 14.80 -8.52 3.93
C HIS A 58 13.91 -8.04 5.08
N TYR A 59 13.91 -8.80 6.17
CA TYR A 59 13.07 -8.55 7.35
C TYR A 59 13.90 -8.15 8.58
N THR A 60 15.17 -7.79 8.37
CA THR A 60 16.05 -7.24 9.40
C THR A 60 16.46 -5.85 8.98
N TYR A 61 16.32 -4.90 9.90
CA TYR A 61 16.54 -3.49 9.66
C TYR A 61 17.57 -2.95 10.64
N ALA A 62 18.44 -2.07 10.16
CA ALA A 62 19.33 -1.30 11.03
C ALA A 62 18.52 -0.33 11.89
N ASP A 63 18.99 -0.07 13.10
CA ASP A 63 18.40 0.90 14.02
C ASP A 63 18.76 2.33 13.58
N LYS A 64 18.17 2.78 12.48
CA LYS A 64 18.34 4.13 11.93
C LYS A 64 17.10 4.59 11.19
N PRO A 65 16.76 5.89 11.27
CA PRO A 65 15.57 6.44 10.62
C PRO A 65 15.64 6.29 9.10
N LEU A 66 14.49 5.97 8.48
CA LEU A 66 14.39 6.05 7.02
C LEU A 66 14.44 7.51 6.59
N GLN A 67 15.21 7.81 5.55
CA GLN A 67 15.29 9.18 5.02
C GLN A 67 14.03 9.55 4.23
N LEU A 68 13.61 10.82 4.32
CA LEU A 68 12.41 11.30 3.62
C LEU A 68 12.53 11.19 2.10
N ASP A 69 13.75 11.31 1.56
CA ASP A 69 14.05 11.14 0.14
C ASP A 69 13.76 9.72 -0.37
N ALA A 70 14.13 8.72 0.42
CA ALA A 70 13.87 7.32 0.15
C ALA A 70 12.36 7.01 0.22
N LEU A 71 11.67 7.54 1.24
CA LEU A 71 10.22 7.40 1.36
C LEU A 71 9.48 8.05 0.20
N SER A 72 9.89 9.28 -0.16
CA SER A 72 9.36 10.01 -1.32
C SER A 72 9.54 9.22 -2.61
N THR A 73 10.76 8.70 -2.85
CA THR A 73 11.10 7.91 -4.03
C THR A 73 10.27 6.63 -4.13
N LEU A 74 10.08 5.91 -3.01
CA LEU A 74 9.20 4.74 -2.96
C LEU A 74 7.77 5.11 -3.38
N PHE A 75 7.22 6.17 -2.81
CA PHE A 75 5.88 6.63 -3.17
C PHE A 75 5.77 7.07 -4.64
N ARG A 76 6.69 7.90 -5.12
CA ARG A 76 6.69 8.44 -6.50
C ARG A 76 6.73 7.32 -7.53
N PHE A 77 7.68 6.39 -7.39
CA PHE A 77 7.97 5.41 -8.44
C PHE A 77 7.22 4.09 -8.29
N ALA A 78 6.67 3.77 -7.11
CA ALA A 78 5.82 2.59 -6.94
C ALA A 78 4.33 2.89 -7.03
N LEU A 79 3.89 4.05 -6.54
CA LEU A 79 2.49 4.37 -6.27
C LEU A 79 2.03 5.72 -6.89
N GLY A 80 2.96 6.53 -7.35
CA GLY A 80 2.69 7.87 -7.88
C GLY A 80 2.04 7.86 -9.25
N VAL A 81 1.55 9.03 -9.67
CA VAL A 81 1.02 9.25 -11.03
C VAL A 81 2.15 9.17 -12.05
N GLN A 82 1.95 8.33 -13.07
CA GLN A 82 2.80 8.21 -14.25
C GLN A 82 2.40 9.23 -15.32
N ARG A 83 1.09 9.37 -15.59
CA ARG A 83 0.55 10.25 -16.64
C ARG A 83 -0.91 10.60 -16.39
N PHE A 84 -1.40 11.62 -17.07
CA PHE A 84 -2.81 12.01 -17.12
C PHE A 84 -3.40 11.67 -18.50
N VAL A 85 -4.67 11.27 -18.52
CA VAL A 85 -5.41 10.94 -19.75
C VAL A 85 -6.86 11.41 -19.65
N GLN A 86 -7.50 11.65 -20.79
CA GLN A 86 -8.94 11.88 -20.82
C GLN A 86 -9.69 10.55 -20.65
N ALA A 87 -10.41 10.40 -19.54
CA ALA A 87 -11.20 9.20 -19.22
C ALA A 87 -12.30 9.55 -18.20
N TYR A 88 -13.34 8.71 -18.10
CA TYR A 88 -14.39 8.85 -17.07
C TYR A 88 -15.08 10.23 -17.02
N GLY A 89 -15.15 10.93 -18.16
CA GLY A 89 -15.77 12.26 -18.24
C GLY A 89 -14.92 13.40 -17.67
N VAL A 90 -13.64 13.16 -17.35
CA VAL A 90 -12.68 14.19 -16.92
C VAL A 90 -11.49 14.27 -17.89
N GLU A 91 -10.91 15.46 -18.04
CA GLU A 91 -9.76 15.70 -18.94
C GLU A 91 -8.46 15.11 -18.38
N ASP A 92 -8.22 15.27 -17.08
CA ASP A 92 -6.97 14.88 -16.41
C ASP A 92 -7.17 13.71 -15.44
N HIS A 93 -7.56 12.54 -15.95
CA HIS A 93 -7.63 11.31 -15.13
C HIS A 93 -6.21 10.74 -14.92
N PRO A 94 -5.73 10.59 -13.68
CA PRO A 94 -4.38 10.11 -13.45
C PRO A 94 -4.28 8.59 -13.52
N LEU A 95 -3.25 8.12 -14.22
CA LEU A 95 -2.83 6.72 -14.26
C LEU A 95 -1.51 6.57 -13.50
N GLY A 96 -1.45 5.58 -12.62
CA GLY A 96 -0.32 5.35 -11.72
C GLY A 96 0.84 4.57 -12.33
N MET A 97 1.98 4.56 -11.63
CA MET A 97 3.15 3.72 -11.93
C MET A 97 2.83 2.23 -11.82
N ALA A 98 1.99 1.85 -10.86
CA ALA A 98 1.38 0.53 -10.80
C ALA A 98 0.12 0.52 -11.70
N PRO A 99 0.08 -0.27 -12.79
CA PRO A 99 -1.15 -0.47 -13.53
C PRO A 99 -2.23 -1.10 -12.64
N SER A 100 -3.48 -0.70 -12.86
CA SER A 100 -4.63 -1.19 -12.10
C SER A 100 -5.82 -1.52 -13.01
N ALA A 101 -6.72 -2.38 -12.53
CA ALA A 101 -7.91 -2.77 -13.28
C ALA A 101 -8.77 -1.55 -13.64
N GLY A 102 -8.88 -1.27 -14.94
CA GLY A 102 -9.59 -0.11 -15.45
C GLY A 102 -8.97 1.25 -15.10
N GLY A 103 -7.85 1.32 -14.39
CA GLY A 103 -7.29 2.60 -13.94
C GLY A 103 -8.20 3.34 -12.94
N LEU A 104 -8.98 2.63 -12.13
CA LEU A 104 -10.01 3.20 -11.23
C LEU A 104 -9.48 3.91 -9.97
N ARG A 105 -8.15 4.01 -9.79
CA ARG A 105 -7.51 4.58 -8.58
C ARG A 105 -8.01 3.96 -7.26
N CYS A 106 -8.36 2.68 -7.26
CA CYS A 106 -8.84 2.01 -6.05
C CYS A 106 -7.75 1.86 -4.99
N LEU A 107 -6.48 1.71 -5.40
CA LEU A 107 -5.35 1.53 -4.51
C LEU A 107 -4.99 2.86 -3.82
N THR A 108 -5.00 2.85 -2.49
CA THR A 108 -4.43 3.92 -1.64
C THR A 108 -3.19 3.37 -0.92
N ALA A 109 -2.34 4.27 -0.43
CA ALA A 109 -1.21 3.92 0.39
C ALA A 109 -1.11 4.82 1.63
N TYR A 110 -0.65 4.24 2.72
CA TYR A 110 -0.38 4.92 3.99
C TYR A 110 1.07 4.60 4.40
N ALA A 111 1.75 5.56 5.04
CA ALA A 111 2.99 5.34 5.77
C ALA A 111 2.69 5.30 7.26
N ILE A 112 2.97 4.17 7.89
CA ILE A 112 3.01 4.00 9.34
C ILE A 112 4.46 4.22 9.76
N VAL A 113 4.72 5.36 10.37
CA VAL A 113 6.08 5.87 10.65
C VAL A 113 6.39 5.67 12.12
N THR A 114 7.40 4.84 12.40
CA THR A 114 7.98 4.73 13.75
C THR A 114 9.23 5.59 13.87
N SER A 115 10.04 5.69 12.80
CA SER A 115 11.27 6.50 12.78
C SER A 115 11.65 6.91 11.35
N ALA A 116 11.38 8.17 10.99
CA ALA A 116 11.81 8.74 9.70
C ALA A 116 12.41 10.13 9.89
N ALA A 117 13.46 10.44 9.13
CA ALA A 117 14.11 11.74 9.19
C ALA A 117 13.19 12.82 8.60
N GLY A 118 12.90 13.88 9.36
CA GLY A 118 12.04 14.97 8.91
C GLY A 118 10.54 14.68 8.96
N LEU A 119 10.12 13.57 9.58
CA LEU A 119 8.71 13.21 9.73
C LEU A 119 8.47 12.66 11.14
N ALA A 120 7.47 13.20 11.84
CA ALA A 120 7.14 12.73 13.19
C ALA A 120 6.57 11.30 13.14
N PRO A 121 6.75 10.48 14.21
CA PRO A 121 6.05 9.22 14.30
C PRO A 121 4.53 9.40 14.19
N GLY A 122 3.87 8.50 13.46
CA GLY A 122 2.44 8.63 13.18
C GLY A 122 2.01 7.87 11.94
N VAL A 123 0.77 8.09 11.52
CA VAL A 123 0.20 7.52 10.29
C VAL A 123 -0.11 8.65 9.31
N TYR A 124 0.32 8.45 8.06
CA TYR A 124 0.15 9.41 6.98
C TYR A 124 -0.43 8.74 5.75
N ARG A 125 -1.46 9.31 5.14
CA ARG A 125 -2.00 8.86 3.85
C ARG A 125 -1.24 9.54 2.71
N TYR A 126 -0.84 8.80 1.70
CA TYR A 126 -0.23 9.36 0.50
C TYR A 126 -1.28 9.89 -0.48
N GLU A 127 -1.11 11.13 -0.93
CA GLU A 127 -1.87 11.72 -2.03
C GLU A 127 -1.02 11.76 -3.29
N SER A 128 -1.36 10.92 -4.27
CA SER A 128 -0.49 10.67 -5.41
C SER A 128 -0.47 11.78 -6.46
N VAL A 129 -1.54 12.58 -6.54
CA VAL A 129 -1.65 13.70 -7.51
C VAL A 129 -0.81 14.89 -7.06
N SER A 130 -0.93 15.29 -5.80
CA SER A 130 -0.13 16.40 -5.24
C SER A 130 1.26 15.97 -4.78
N HIS A 131 1.53 14.65 -4.71
CA HIS A 131 2.75 14.08 -4.14
C HIS A 131 3.00 14.56 -2.71
N GLU A 132 1.99 14.33 -1.86
CA GLU A 132 1.99 14.79 -0.46
C GLU A 132 1.65 13.64 0.50
N LEU A 133 2.08 13.79 1.74
CA LEU A 133 1.56 13.04 2.88
C LEU A 133 0.51 13.86 3.61
N VAL A 134 -0.66 13.26 3.85
CA VAL A 134 -1.75 13.83 4.65
C VAL A 134 -1.77 13.11 5.99
N GLU A 135 -1.58 13.85 7.07
CA GLU A 135 -1.57 13.30 8.42
C GLU A 135 -2.93 12.69 8.82
N VAL A 136 -2.89 11.49 9.39
CA VAL A 136 -4.06 10.76 9.92
C VAL A 136 -4.05 10.76 11.45
N THR A 137 -2.88 10.54 12.03
CA THR A 137 -2.63 10.64 13.48
C THR A 137 -1.14 10.80 13.77
N GLN A 138 -0.80 11.51 14.84
CA GLN A 138 0.57 11.58 15.39
C GLN A 138 0.73 10.68 16.63
N GLU A 139 -0.26 9.84 16.94
CA GLU A 139 -0.11 8.83 17.98
C GLU A 139 1.01 7.86 17.59
N PRO A 140 1.97 7.56 18.49
CA PRO A 140 3.07 6.65 18.20
C PRO A 140 2.54 5.26 17.76
N PRO A 141 2.78 4.82 16.52
CA PRO A 141 2.06 3.68 15.98
C PRO A 141 2.70 2.33 16.33
N ALA A 142 3.85 2.32 17.01
CA ALA A 142 4.68 1.12 17.16
C ALA A 142 3.96 -0.02 17.90
N GLU A 143 3.23 0.30 18.98
CA GLU A 143 2.53 -0.72 19.78
C GLU A 143 1.33 -1.30 19.00
N GLU A 144 0.49 -0.46 18.42
CA GLU A 144 -0.67 -0.89 17.65
C GLU A 144 -0.27 -1.62 16.36
N LEU A 145 0.77 -1.17 15.67
CA LEU A 145 1.33 -1.87 14.52
C LEU A 145 1.84 -3.27 14.91
N ALA A 146 2.48 -3.40 16.07
CA ALA A 146 2.94 -4.70 16.56
C ALA A 146 1.78 -5.66 16.85
N LYS A 147 0.65 -5.14 17.37
CA LYS A 147 -0.59 -5.91 17.57
C LYS A 147 -1.22 -6.35 16.25
N ALA A 148 -1.10 -5.55 15.20
CA ALA A 148 -1.63 -5.87 13.89
C ALA A 148 -0.88 -7.02 13.20
N TYR A 149 0.41 -7.22 13.45
CA TYR A 149 1.17 -8.31 12.81
C TYR A 149 0.85 -9.68 13.40
N LEU A 150 0.54 -10.66 12.54
CA LEU A 150 0.40 -12.05 12.95
C LEU A 150 1.75 -12.74 13.21
N GLN A 151 2.83 -12.16 12.69
CA GLN A 151 4.21 -12.65 12.83
C GLN A 151 5.15 -11.46 13.08
N PRO A 152 5.11 -10.86 14.29
CA PRO A 152 5.76 -9.59 14.58
C PRO A 152 7.27 -9.62 14.36
N GLU A 153 7.92 -10.77 14.50
CA GLU A 153 9.36 -10.96 14.32
C GLU A 153 9.87 -10.63 12.91
N PHE A 154 9.02 -10.69 11.88
CA PHE A 154 9.43 -10.48 10.49
C PHE A 154 9.27 -9.03 9.98
N ALA A 155 8.65 -8.13 10.75
CA ALA A 155 8.36 -6.80 10.22
C ALA A 155 8.19 -5.68 11.25
N ALA A 156 7.89 -6.00 12.52
CA ALA A 156 7.51 -5.00 13.52
C ALA A 156 8.65 -4.04 13.93
N ARG A 157 9.87 -4.22 13.41
CA ARG A 157 11.05 -3.40 13.71
C ARG A 157 11.45 -2.46 12.57
N ALA A 158 10.66 -2.38 11.50
CA ALA A 158 10.93 -1.45 10.41
C ALA A 158 10.70 0.00 10.87
N PRO A 159 11.56 0.95 10.43
CA PRO A 159 11.35 2.38 10.69
C PRO A 159 10.08 2.94 10.02
N VAL A 160 9.66 2.33 8.91
CA VAL A 160 8.42 2.66 8.19
C VAL A 160 7.78 1.38 7.66
N THR A 161 6.47 1.26 7.84
CA THR A 161 5.64 0.26 7.16
C THR A 161 4.67 0.98 6.24
N LEU A 162 4.71 0.66 4.95
CA LEU A 162 3.71 1.12 3.99
C LEU A 162 2.51 0.17 4.02
N ALA A 163 1.31 0.70 4.26
CA ALA A 163 0.08 -0.07 4.14
C ALA A 163 -0.61 0.26 2.83
N LEU A 164 -0.87 -0.76 2.02
CA LEU A 164 -1.65 -0.66 0.81
C LEU A 164 -3.09 -1.08 1.11
N THR A 165 -4.02 -0.22 0.73
CA THR A 165 -5.46 -0.41 0.95
C THR A 165 -6.20 -0.26 -0.38
N THR A 166 -7.43 -0.76 -0.46
CA THR A 166 -8.24 -0.65 -1.66
C THR A 166 -9.65 -0.16 -1.37
N ARG A 167 -10.12 0.76 -2.20
CA ARG A 167 -11.48 1.33 -2.20
C ARG A 167 -12.44 0.42 -2.95
N LEU A 168 -13.31 -0.26 -2.20
CA LEU A 168 -14.29 -1.21 -2.70
C LEU A 168 -15.42 -0.52 -3.48
N ASP A 169 -15.83 0.66 -3.03
CA ASP A 169 -16.83 1.51 -3.68
C ASP A 169 -16.42 1.91 -5.10
N LEU A 170 -15.17 2.34 -5.30
CA LEU A 170 -14.66 2.70 -6.64
C LEU A 170 -14.63 1.47 -7.56
N ALA A 171 -14.21 0.33 -7.02
CA ALA A 171 -14.13 -0.91 -7.78
C ALA A 171 -15.51 -1.40 -8.21
N PHE A 172 -16.46 -1.46 -7.27
CA PHE A 172 -17.77 -2.09 -7.47
C PHE A 172 -18.83 -1.18 -8.07
N ALA A 173 -18.58 0.14 -8.13
CA ALA A 173 -19.33 1.05 -8.98
C ALA A 173 -19.20 0.70 -10.48
N LYS A 174 -18.06 0.10 -10.91
CA LYS A 174 -17.82 -0.27 -12.32
C LYS A 174 -17.83 -1.76 -12.58
N TYR A 175 -17.27 -2.54 -11.67
CA TYR A 175 -17.00 -3.96 -11.88
C TYR A 175 -17.83 -4.85 -10.96
N PRO A 176 -18.20 -6.06 -11.39
CA PRO A 176 -18.88 -7.02 -10.51
C PRO A 176 -17.95 -7.51 -9.40
N LEU A 177 -18.52 -8.10 -8.33
CA LEU A 177 -17.80 -8.59 -7.14
C LEU A 177 -16.57 -9.48 -7.47
N ARG A 178 -16.58 -10.15 -8.62
CA ARG A 178 -15.44 -10.92 -9.14
C ARG A 178 -14.12 -10.16 -9.12
N HIS A 179 -14.17 -8.84 -9.31
CA HIS A 179 -13.02 -7.95 -9.32
C HIS A 179 -12.41 -7.70 -7.95
N TYR A 180 -12.96 -8.24 -6.86
CA TYR A 180 -12.25 -8.34 -5.58
C TYR A 180 -10.84 -8.95 -5.74
N ARG A 181 -10.71 -9.92 -6.67
CA ARG A 181 -9.41 -10.52 -7.03
C ARG A 181 -8.45 -9.53 -7.67
N THR A 182 -8.95 -8.60 -8.48
CA THR A 182 -8.09 -7.65 -9.19
C THR A 182 -7.52 -6.61 -8.23
N LEU A 183 -8.25 -6.26 -7.16
CA LEU A 183 -7.74 -5.37 -6.12
C LEU A 183 -6.46 -5.92 -5.46
N HIS A 184 -6.42 -7.23 -5.22
CA HIS A 184 -5.24 -7.91 -4.68
C HIS A 184 -4.11 -8.02 -5.71
N VAL A 185 -4.44 -8.20 -7.00
CA VAL A 185 -3.45 -8.17 -8.09
C VAL A 185 -2.82 -6.78 -8.20
N ASP A 186 -3.64 -5.72 -8.15
CA ASP A 186 -3.21 -4.33 -8.23
C ASP A 186 -2.28 -3.99 -7.04
N ALA A 187 -2.63 -4.43 -5.82
CA ALA A 187 -1.75 -4.31 -4.66
C ALA A 187 -0.43 -5.09 -4.84
N GLY A 188 -0.48 -6.31 -5.38
CA GLY A 188 0.70 -7.13 -5.66
C GLY A 188 1.65 -6.49 -6.68
N ILE A 189 1.12 -5.83 -7.71
CA ILE A 189 1.89 -5.06 -8.68
C ILE A 189 2.62 -3.90 -7.98
N ALA A 190 1.90 -3.14 -7.16
CA ALA A 190 2.50 -2.04 -6.40
C ALA A 190 3.57 -2.52 -5.41
N VAL A 191 3.34 -3.64 -4.72
CA VAL A 191 4.34 -4.29 -3.86
C VAL A 191 5.59 -4.68 -4.63
N GLN A 192 5.45 -5.21 -5.85
CA GLN A 192 6.63 -5.53 -6.67
C GLN A 192 7.38 -4.26 -7.09
N ASN A 193 6.69 -3.17 -7.42
CA ASN A 193 7.36 -1.89 -7.65
C ASN A 193 8.12 -1.42 -6.40
N LEU A 194 7.50 -1.50 -5.22
CA LEU A 194 8.16 -1.16 -3.95
C LEU A 194 9.43 -1.98 -3.73
N TYR A 195 9.38 -3.27 -4.00
CA TYR A 195 10.57 -4.14 -3.95
C TYR A 195 11.69 -3.67 -4.88
N LEU A 196 11.37 -3.33 -6.12
CA LEU A 196 12.36 -2.90 -7.10
C LEU A 196 12.99 -1.57 -6.74
N ILE A 197 12.18 -0.60 -6.31
CA ILE A 197 12.66 0.71 -5.87
C ILE A 197 13.46 0.60 -4.58
N ALA A 198 13.01 -0.17 -3.59
CA ALA A 198 13.78 -0.45 -2.38
C ALA A 198 15.13 -1.11 -2.70
N THR A 199 15.15 -2.07 -3.63
CA THR A 199 16.39 -2.73 -4.07
C THR A 199 17.33 -1.74 -4.74
N ALA A 200 16.82 -0.88 -5.63
CA ALA A 200 17.61 0.17 -6.29
C ALA A 200 18.21 1.18 -5.29
N LEU A 201 17.47 1.50 -4.23
CA LEU A 201 17.91 2.36 -3.11
C LEU A 201 18.77 1.62 -2.07
N LYS A 202 19.06 0.33 -2.27
CA LYS A 202 19.79 -0.53 -1.32
C LYS A 202 19.14 -0.59 0.08
N LEU A 203 17.82 -0.57 0.11
CA LEU A 203 17.02 -0.71 1.32
C LEU A 203 16.66 -2.18 1.56
N ALA A 204 16.44 -2.51 2.83
CA ALA A 204 15.75 -3.73 3.24
C ALA A 204 14.24 -3.50 3.10
N GLY A 205 13.55 -4.41 2.42
CA GLY A 205 12.11 -4.35 2.24
C GLY A 205 11.48 -5.73 2.34
N CYS A 206 10.29 -5.81 2.94
CA CYS A 206 9.53 -7.04 3.10
C CYS A 206 8.03 -6.78 2.96
N ALA A 207 7.40 -7.44 2.00
CA ALA A 207 5.95 -7.52 1.92
C ALA A 207 5.41 -8.44 3.03
N VAL A 208 4.33 -8.02 3.66
CA VAL A 208 3.67 -8.77 4.74
C VAL A 208 2.19 -8.83 4.45
N ALA A 209 1.67 -10.06 4.37
CA ALA A 209 0.24 -10.35 4.22
C ALA A 209 -0.38 -10.93 5.50
N GLY A 210 0.44 -11.24 6.51
CA GLY A 210 -0.01 -11.76 7.80
C GLY A 210 -0.24 -10.63 8.78
N PHE A 211 -1.44 -10.04 8.75
CA PHE A 211 -1.89 -9.04 9.71
C PHE A 211 -3.37 -9.24 10.06
N ASP A 212 -3.82 -8.65 11.16
CA ASP A 212 -5.23 -8.54 11.53
C ASP A 212 -5.84 -7.31 10.83
N ASP A 213 -6.78 -7.54 9.91
CA ASP A 213 -7.44 -6.49 9.15
C ASP A 213 -8.17 -5.46 10.03
N ASN A 214 -8.76 -5.87 11.15
CA ASN A 214 -9.52 -4.96 12.02
C ASN A 214 -8.57 -4.02 12.76
N VAL A 215 -7.52 -4.59 13.39
CA VAL A 215 -6.51 -3.79 14.11
C VAL A 215 -5.83 -2.81 13.15
N LEU A 216 -5.48 -3.27 11.94
CA LEU A 216 -4.87 -2.41 10.94
C LEU A 216 -5.83 -1.33 10.43
N SER A 217 -7.11 -1.64 10.23
CA SER A 217 -8.11 -0.66 9.79
C SER A 217 -8.35 0.43 10.85
N GLU A 218 -8.38 0.06 12.13
CA GLU A 218 -8.47 1.00 13.25
C GLU A 218 -7.23 1.92 13.32
N LEU A 219 -6.03 1.34 13.25
CA LEU A 219 -4.77 2.10 13.24
C LEU A 219 -4.72 3.11 12.08
N LEU A 220 -5.17 2.71 10.90
CA LEU A 220 -5.17 3.55 9.70
C LEU A 220 -6.39 4.48 9.62
N LYS A 221 -7.36 4.36 10.55
CA LYS A 221 -8.65 5.07 10.53
C LYS A 221 -9.37 4.93 9.19
N LEU A 222 -9.44 3.71 8.65
CA LEU A 222 -10.05 3.46 7.35
C LEU A 222 -11.56 3.66 7.39
N PRO A 223 -12.16 4.21 6.32
CA PRO A 223 -13.61 4.14 6.14
C PRO A 223 -14.04 2.71 5.80
N ASP A 224 -15.30 2.35 6.10
CA ASP A 224 -15.86 1.00 5.89
C ASP A 224 -15.70 0.44 4.48
N ALA A 225 -15.68 1.32 3.47
CA ALA A 225 -15.54 0.94 2.06
C ALA A 225 -14.08 0.78 1.61
N GLU A 226 -13.10 0.86 2.52
CA GLU A 226 -11.69 0.72 2.24
C GLU A 226 -11.08 -0.38 3.12
N ILE A 227 -10.42 -1.36 2.50
CA ILE A 227 -9.83 -2.49 3.22
C ILE A 227 -8.31 -2.51 3.06
N PRO A 228 -7.54 -2.99 4.07
CA PRO A 228 -6.14 -3.30 3.87
C PRO A 228 -5.97 -4.48 2.92
N THR A 229 -4.83 -4.50 2.22
CA THR A 229 -4.51 -5.57 1.26
C THR A 229 -3.12 -6.14 1.47
N MET A 230 -2.11 -5.27 1.63
CA MET A 230 -0.73 -5.66 1.81
C MET A 230 -0.01 -4.62 2.69
N LEU A 231 0.90 -5.07 3.53
CA LEU A 231 1.91 -4.22 4.15
C LEU A 231 3.25 -4.39 3.43
N PHE A 232 4.08 -3.35 3.47
CA PHE A 232 5.46 -3.38 3.01
C PHE A 232 6.35 -2.65 4.02
N ALA A 233 7.00 -3.45 4.87
CA ALA A 233 7.95 -2.96 5.86
C ALA A 233 9.25 -2.58 5.14
N VAL A 234 9.80 -1.40 5.44
CA VAL A 234 10.99 -0.88 4.76
C VAL A 234 11.89 -0.11 5.72
N GLY A 235 13.19 -0.28 5.51
CA GLY A 235 14.23 0.38 6.27
C GLY A 235 15.58 0.14 5.65
N HIS A 236 16.62 0.50 6.36
CA HIS A 236 17.97 0.21 5.89
C HIS A 236 18.41 -1.21 6.26
N ALA A 237 19.15 -1.86 5.38
CA ALA A 237 19.77 -3.15 5.68
C ALA A 237 20.82 -3.03 6.80
N VAL A 238 21.00 -4.14 7.54
CA VAL A 238 22.06 -4.33 8.55
C VAL A 238 23.40 -4.59 7.88
#